data_AF-A0A7R7X816-F1
#
_entry.id   AF-A0A7R7X816-F1
#
_cell.length_a   1.000
_cell.length_b   1.000
_cell.length_c   1.000
_cell.angle_alpha   90.00
_cell.angle_beta   90.00
_cell.angle_gamma   90.00
#
_symmetry.space_group_name_H-M   'P 1'
#
loop_
_entity.id
_entity.type
_entity.pdbx_description
1 polymer ?
#
loop_
_entity_poly.entity_id
_entity_poly.type
_entity_poly.pdbx_seq_one_letter_code
_entity_poly.pdbx_strand_id
1 'polypeptide(L)'
;MHIYKRHARKLAWYDQEGEPSLVNPFKKFRRQPRRTNSIQLENRLTPVLSEGGVRLSEERRRRRDMTDGLVGPEHADSFPPQSAGTDLVGRDSNDKVGTDPSMHSQVPINVPRQDEPEDLQGPRKRRTFLSNTFKPDDDQLTTDSGKPMRKKQKFTVMGQLKATIFNSWINVLLLAAPVGIALNYVNGVSPVAVFVVNFIAIIPLAAMLSYATEEIAMRTGETIGGLLNASFGNAVELIVAIIALVDNEVTIVQTSLIGSMLSNLLLVMGMCFFFGGIDRLEQHFNPVVAQTAASLLALAVGSLIIPTAFHAWSDAGDTGVAPLSRGTSVILLVVYGCYLFFQLKSHTEIYNAPSPKVEKRRQKVNEGDASRGIAQIGKMSASMAGEHAQNVKLQEPDDEEEEPQLSVLVAVLTLVISTVFVALCAEFMVDSIDALTTQGHISETFVGLILLPIVGNAAEHATAVTVACKDKMDLAIGVAVGSSMQIALLVLPLIIVIGWGMGNDDMTLYFDAFQVILLFVAVLLVNYLIADGKSHWLEGVLLMMMYLIIAVAAWFYPSKTEPSA
;
A
#
# COMPACT_ATOMS: atom_id res chain seq x y z
N MET A 1 23.18 46.83 44.48
CA MET A 1 24.35 45.95 44.18
C MET A 1 24.45 45.46 42.73
N HIS A 2 23.33 45.18 42.02
CA HIS A 2 23.36 44.67 40.63
C HIS A 2 23.78 45.68 39.55
N ILE A 3 23.50 46.98 39.74
CA ILE A 3 23.86 48.04 38.79
C ILE A 3 25.38 48.20 38.71
N TYR A 4 26.06 48.25 39.86
CA TYR A 4 27.52 48.34 39.94
C TYR A 4 28.23 47.10 39.37
N LYS A 5 27.66 45.89 39.54
CA LYS A 5 28.20 44.66 38.92
C LYS A 5 28.08 44.66 37.39
N ARG A 6 27.00 45.24 36.83
CA ARG A 6 26.85 45.39 35.38
C ARG A 6 27.83 46.41 34.81
N HIS A 7 28.04 47.52 35.52
CA HIS A 7 28.97 48.57 35.12
C HIS A 7 30.43 48.07 35.13
N ALA A 8 30.83 47.34 36.17
CA ALA A 8 32.17 46.75 36.28
C ALA A 8 32.46 45.70 35.18
N ARG A 9 31.46 44.91 34.76
CA ARG A 9 31.63 43.96 33.65
C ARG A 9 31.76 44.62 32.29
N LYS A 10 31.13 45.77 32.08
CA LYS A 10 31.29 46.55 30.84
C LYS A 10 32.67 47.19 30.74
N LEU A 11 33.18 47.72 31.85
CA LEU A 11 34.52 48.32 31.90
C LEU A 11 35.65 47.29 31.76
N ALA A 12 35.45 46.06 32.26
CA ALA A 12 36.45 44.99 32.17
C ALA A 12 36.75 44.48 30.75
N TRP A 13 36.02 44.94 29.73
CA TRP A 13 36.27 44.62 28.32
C TRP A 13 37.17 45.64 27.62
N TYR A 14 37.47 46.78 28.26
CA TYR A 14 38.28 47.85 27.70
C TYR A 14 39.50 48.08 28.60
N ASP A 15 40.66 48.36 27.99
CA ASP A 15 41.87 48.70 28.74
C ASP A 15 41.84 50.16 29.25
N GLN A 16 42.92 50.61 29.91
CA GLN A 16 42.99 51.96 30.47
C GLN A 16 43.01 53.07 29.39
N GLU A 17 43.22 52.72 28.12
CA GLU A 17 43.26 53.63 26.98
C GLU A 17 41.95 53.61 26.16
N GLY A 18 41.03 52.69 26.46
CA GLY A 18 39.67 52.66 25.91
C GLY A 18 39.47 51.70 24.71
N GLU A 19 40.47 50.88 24.37
CA GLU A 19 40.38 49.91 23.28
C GLU A 19 39.87 48.54 23.77
N PRO A 20 39.14 47.77 22.94
CA PRO A 20 38.57 46.49 23.34
C PRO A 20 39.65 45.41 23.53
N SER A 21 39.75 44.92 24.76
CA SER A 21 40.72 43.90 25.16
C SER A 21 40.44 42.52 24.53
N LEU A 22 41.48 41.86 24.02
CA LEU A 22 41.42 40.54 23.37
C LEU A 22 41.28 39.37 24.35
N VAL A 23 41.40 39.61 25.67
CA VAL A 23 41.46 38.57 26.70
C VAL A 23 40.35 38.78 27.71
N ASN A 24 39.40 37.83 27.77
CA ASN A 24 38.29 37.87 28.71
C ASN A 24 38.75 37.47 30.13
N PRO A 25 38.78 38.39 31.11
CA PRO A 25 39.29 38.13 32.45
C PRO A 25 38.38 37.21 33.30
N PHE A 26 37.19 36.85 32.81
CA PHE A 26 36.23 35.98 33.51
C PHE A 26 36.16 34.55 32.95
N LYS A 27 37.06 34.16 32.03
CA LYS A 27 37.09 32.81 31.46
C LYS A 27 37.60 31.82 32.52
N LYS A 28 36.69 31.02 33.12
CA LYS A 28 37.06 29.94 34.04
C LYS A 28 37.72 28.79 33.26
N PHE A 29 38.99 28.50 33.55
CA PHE A 29 39.70 27.33 33.03
C PHE A 29 39.11 26.04 33.63
N ARG A 30 38.55 25.17 32.79
CA ARG A 30 38.11 23.81 33.18
C ARG A 30 39.30 22.86 32.96
N ARG A 31 39.79 22.21 34.02
CA ARG A 31 40.79 21.12 33.92
C ARG A 31 40.14 19.93 33.20
N GLN A 32 40.72 19.49 32.08
CA GLN A 32 40.35 18.22 31.42
C GLN A 32 40.75 17.02 32.29
N PRO A 33 39.98 15.91 32.33
CA PRO A 33 40.40 14.68 32.98
C PRO A 33 41.45 13.95 32.13
N ARG A 34 42.47 13.37 32.81
CA ARG A 34 43.51 12.51 32.25
C ARG A 34 42.87 11.27 31.58
N ARG A 35 43.09 11.10 30.26
CA ARG A 35 42.76 9.88 29.51
C ARG A 35 43.81 8.79 29.80
N THR A 36 43.35 7.55 29.93
CA THR A 36 44.14 6.34 30.20
C THR A 36 44.94 5.85 28.97
N ASN A 37 46.04 5.15 29.24
CA ASN A 37 47.16 4.86 28.31
C ASN A 37 46.86 3.90 27.14
N SER A 38 45.63 3.43 26.92
CA SER A 38 45.36 2.43 25.87
C SER A 38 45.23 3.01 24.46
N ILE A 39 45.11 4.34 24.30
CA ILE A 39 45.01 5.01 22.99
C ILE A 39 46.38 5.54 22.50
N GLN A 40 47.42 5.51 23.35
CA GLN A 40 48.75 5.98 22.96
C GLN A 40 49.59 4.97 22.18
N LEU A 41 49.18 3.70 22.10
CA LEU A 41 49.89 2.72 21.27
C LEU A 41 49.51 2.77 19.79
N GLU A 42 48.34 3.33 19.46
CA GLU A 42 47.82 3.35 18.08
C GLU A 42 48.47 4.45 17.23
N ASN A 43 49.06 5.48 17.86
CA ASN A 43 49.78 6.56 17.19
C ASN A 43 51.27 6.26 16.90
N ARG A 44 51.73 5.02 17.07
CA ARG A 44 53.11 4.59 16.73
C ARG A 44 53.20 3.55 15.63
N LEU A 45 52.11 3.28 14.90
CA LEU A 45 52.18 2.47 13.69
C LEU A 45 52.38 3.38 12.47
N THR A 46 53.58 3.32 11.89
CA THR A 46 53.87 3.87 10.57
C THR A 46 52.97 3.21 9.52
N PRO A 47 52.28 3.96 8.64
CA PRO A 47 51.49 3.34 7.58
C PRO A 47 52.42 2.65 6.58
N VAL A 48 52.23 1.34 6.40
CA VAL A 48 52.88 0.56 5.34
C VAL A 48 52.26 0.99 4.01
N LEU A 49 53.09 1.46 3.08
CA LEU A 49 52.72 1.78 1.71
C LEU A 49 52.58 0.47 0.91
N SER A 50 51.41 0.27 0.30
CA SER A 50 51.26 -0.65 -0.83
C SER A 50 51.71 0.09 -2.10
N GLU A 51 52.65 -0.50 -2.86
CA GLU A 51 53.16 0.06 -4.11
C GLU A 51 52.02 0.32 -5.11
N GLY A 52 51.81 1.60 -5.46
CA GLY A 52 50.88 1.97 -6.54
C GLY A 52 50.10 3.28 -6.35
N GLY A 53 50.17 3.94 -5.19
CA GLY A 53 49.38 5.15 -4.93
C GLY A 53 50.11 6.46 -5.23
N VAL A 54 49.91 7.05 -6.42
CA VAL A 54 50.29 8.45 -6.69
C VAL A 54 49.30 9.38 -5.96
N ARG A 55 49.80 10.45 -5.32
CA ARG A 55 48.93 11.41 -4.61
C ARG A 55 48.00 12.12 -5.60
N LEU A 56 46.70 12.15 -5.27
CA LEU A 56 45.64 12.84 -6.03
C LEU A 56 45.96 14.30 -6.39
N SER A 57 46.81 14.98 -5.63
CA SER A 57 47.29 16.34 -5.90
C SER A 57 48.24 16.42 -7.09
N GLU A 58 49.03 15.38 -7.35
CA GLU A 58 49.99 15.31 -8.46
C GLU A 58 49.30 14.88 -9.77
N GLU A 59 48.34 13.96 -9.68
CA GLU A 59 47.51 13.55 -10.83
C GLU A 59 46.62 14.70 -11.34
N ARG A 60 46.05 15.51 -10.44
CA ARG A 60 45.31 16.73 -10.82
C ARG A 60 46.19 17.79 -11.44
N ARG A 61 47.48 17.82 -11.13
CA ARG A 61 48.46 18.75 -11.73
C ARG A 61 48.83 18.30 -13.14
N ARG A 62 49.14 17.01 -13.32
CA ARG A 62 49.40 16.41 -14.63
C ARG A 62 48.26 16.59 -15.63
N ARG A 63 47.01 16.35 -15.22
CA ARG A 63 45.84 16.52 -16.11
C ARG A 63 45.60 17.97 -16.53
N ARG A 64 45.96 18.93 -15.67
CA ARG A 64 45.80 20.37 -15.94
C ARG A 64 46.87 20.85 -16.93
N ASP A 65 48.10 20.36 -16.81
CA ASP A 65 49.19 20.67 -17.75
C ASP A 65 48.99 20.00 -19.12
N MET A 66 48.18 18.93 -19.21
CA MET A 66 47.92 18.19 -20.46
C MET A 66 46.73 18.73 -21.28
N THR A 67 45.91 19.62 -20.71
CA THR A 67 44.66 20.10 -21.33
C THR A 67 44.68 21.59 -21.68
N ASP A 68 45.84 22.25 -21.54
CA ASP A 68 46.00 23.65 -21.94
C ASP A 68 46.13 23.76 -23.47
N GLY A 69 45.09 24.26 -24.14
CA GLY A 69 45.15 24.66 -25.56
C GLY A 69 44.45 23.78 -26.61
N LEU A 70 43.66 22.76 -26.26
CA LEU A 70 42.96 21.92 -27.24
C LEU A 70 41.43 22.07 -27.17
N VAL A 71 40.89 22.82 -28.14
CA VAL A 71 39.46 22.89 -28.48
C VAL A 71 39.10 21.66 -29.32
N GLY A 72 38.09 20.89 -28.90
CA GLY A 72 37.70 19.64 -29.56
C GLY A 72 36.82 19.82 -30.80
N PRO A 73 36.62 18.74 -31.58
CA PRO A 73 35.32 18.53 -32.19
C PRO A 73 34.76 17.09 -32.13
N GLU A 74 33.43 17.07 -32.21
CA GLU A 74 32.34 16.09 -32.47
C GLU A 74 32.54 14.56 -32.64
N HIS A 75 31.48 13.84 -32.24
CA HIS A 75 31.25 12.39 -32.06
C HIS A 75 31.67 11.40 -33.17
N ALA A 76 31.92 10.13 -32.77
CA ALA A 76 31.26 8.90 -33.30
C ALA A 76 31.75 7.61 -32.58
N ASP A 77 30.84 6.68 -32.30
CA ASP A 77 31.10 5.31 -31.82
C ASP A 77 31.89 4.47 -32.86
N SER A 78 32.89 3.69 -32.42
CA SER A 78 33.28 2.38 -32.97
C SER A 78 34.50 1.78 -32.23
N PHE A 79 34.34 0.56 -31.68
CA PHE A 79 35.44 -0.37 -31.29
C PHE A 79 36.31 -0.74 -32.52
N PRO A 80 37.55 -1.33 -32.46
CA PRO A 80 38.09 -2.40 -31.56
C PRO A 80 39.66 -2.30 -31.34
N PRO A 81 40.51 -3.37 -31.35
CA PRO A 81 40.79 -4.48 -30.41
C PRO A 81 42.28 -4.64 -29.92
N GLN A 82 42.51 -5.62 -29.02
CA GLN A 82 43.72 -6.48 -28.78
C GLN A 82 45.14 -5.88 -28.53
N SER A 83 45.82 -6.41 -27.49
CA SER A 83 47.14 -7.09 -27.61
C SER A 83 47.57 -7.70 -26.26
N ALA A 84 47.74 -9.03 -26.19
CA ALA A 84 49.04 -9.76 -26.13
C ALA A 84 49.51 -9.99 -24.67
N GLY A 85 50.07 -11.12 -24.27
CA GLY A 85 50.49 -12.39 -24.87
C GLY A 85 50.83 -13.33 -23.70
N THR A 86 50.82 -14.65 -23.85
CA THR A 86 52.00 -15.56 -23.90
C THR A 86 51.46 -16.91 -23.38
N ASP A 87 51.86 -18.11 -23.77
CA ASP A 87 52.72 -18.64 -24.81
C ASP A 87 52.48 -20.16 -24.82
N LEU A 88 52.68 -20.75 -26.01
CA LEU A 88 53.15 -22.12 -26.25
C LEU A 88 52.24 -23.36 -26.11
N VAL A 89 51.83 -23.85 -27.30
CA VAL A 89 52.09 -25.19 -27.87
C VAL A 89 51.44 -26.43 -27.24
N GLY A 90 50.54 -27.06 -28.02
CA GLY A 90 50.78 -28.45 -28.44
C GLY A 90 49.69 -29.50 -28.25
N ARG A 91 48.76 -29.56 -29.22
CA ARG A 91 48.37 -30.77 -29.99
C ARG A 91 47.39 -31.83 -29.39
N ASP A 92 46.30 -32.01 -30.16
CA ASP A 92 45.46 -33.18 -30.46
C ASP A 92 45.36 -34.37 -29.49
N SER A 93 44.13 -34.76 -29.12
CA SER A 93 43.41 -35.92 -29.70
C SER A 93 42.28 -36.46 -28.80
N ASN A 94 41.23 -37.00 -29.43
CA ASN A 94 40.21 -37.90 -28.86
C ASN A 94 40.77 -38.91 -27.85
N ASP A 95 40.02 -39.23 -26.78
CA ASP A 95 39.47 -40.59 -26.58
C ASP A 95 38.61 -40.76 -25.32
N LYS A 96 37.78 -41.80 -25.39
CA LYS A 96 36.88 -42.36 -24.38
C LYS A 96 37.62 -43.13 -23.26
N VAL A 97 36.81 -43.55 -22.27
CA VAL A 97 36.95 -44.70 -21.33
C VAL A 97 37.48 -44.37 -19.93
N GLY A 98 36.71 -44.80 -18.91
CA GLY A 98 36.93 -44.51 -17.49
C GLY A 98 37.55 -45.63 -16.66
N THR A 99 37.41 -45.53 -15.32
CA THR A 99 37.44 -46.61 -14.30
C THR A 99 37.43 -45.99 -12.87
N ASP A 100 36.46 -46.40 -12.04
CA ASP A 100 36.54 -46.49 -10.55
C ASP A 100 37.44 -47.71 -10.16
N PRO A 101 37.77 -48.10 -8.89
CA PRO A 101 37.11 -47.81 -7.58
C PRO A 101 38.01 -47.79 -6.29
N SER A 102 37.31 -47.66 -5.13
CA SER A 102 37.56 -48.31 -3.82
C SER A 102 38.17 -47.51 -2.65
N MET A 103 37.48 -47.51 -1.50
CA MET A 103 37.96 -48.13 -0.24
C MET A 103 36.87 -48.15 0.85
N HIS A 104 36.91 -49.23 1.63
CA HIS A 104 35.86 -49.79 2.48
C HIS A 104 35.93 -49.37 3.95
N SER A 105 34.78 -49.51 4.60
CA SER A 105 34.45 -49.70 6.03
C SER A 105 35.40 -50.53 6.90
N GLN A 106 35.37 -50.28 8.23
CA GLN A 106 35.41 -51.34 9.27
C GLN A 106 34.91 -50.86 10.67
N VAL A 107 34.15 -51.73 11.34
CA VAL A 107 33.64 -51.67 12.73
C VAL A 107 34.28 -52.84 13.52
N PRO A 108 34.38 -52.80 14.86
CA PRO A 108 33.71 -53.85 15.69
C PRO A 108 33.09 -53.31 17.01
N ILE A 109 31.84 -53.65 17.37
CA ILE A 109 31.36 -54.77 18.25
C ILE A 109 31.76 -54.67 19.73
N ASN A 110 30.78 -54.41 20.63
CA ASN A 110 30.45 -55.32 21.75
C ASN A 110 29.08 -55.02 22.39
N VAL A 111 28.33 -56.08 22.75
CA VAL A 111 27.05 -56.13 23.51
C VAL A 111 27.32 -56.92 24.81
N PRO A 112 26.52 -56.82 25.90
CA PRO A 112 25.36 -57.73 26.04
C PRO A 112 24.09 -57.13 26.71
N ARG A 113 22.97 -57.85 26.50
CA ARG A 113 21.58 -57.66 27.01
C ARG A 113 21.37 -58.11 28.47
N GLN A 114 20.26 -57.70 29.10
CA GLN A 114 19.33 -58.59 29.83
C GLN A 114 17.98 -57.92 30.21
N ASP A 115 16.88 -58.47 29.64
CA ASP A 115 15.57 -58.93 30.18
C ASP A 115 14.65 -58.09 31.13
N GLU A 116 13.34 -58.04 30.80
CA GLU A 116 12.14 -57.68 31.63
C GLU A 116 11.68 -58.87 32.54
N PRO A 117 10.54 -58.92 33.31
CA PRO A 117 9.36 -58.01 33.49
C PRO A 117 8.70 -57.91 34.93
N GLU A 118 7.52 -57.28 35.00
CA GLU A 118 6.34 -57.46 35.91
C GLU A 118 5.99 -56.48 37.09
N ASP A 119 4.78 -55.90 36.94
CA ASP A 119 3.65 -55.62 37.86
C ASP A 119 3.79 -54.94 39.25
N LEU A 120 2.96 -53.90 39.50
CA LEU A 120 1.94 -53.86 40.59
C LEU A 120 1.15 -52.52 40.68
N GLN A 121 -0.17 -52.63 40.44
CA GLN A 121 -1.34 -52.04 41.14
C GLN A 121 -1.38 -50.56 41.59
N GLY A 122 -2.44 -49.86 41.16
CA GLY A 122 -2.90 -48.57 41.73
C GLY A 122 -3.63 -48.68 43.08
N PRO A 123 -4.09 -47.55 43.65
CA PRO A 123 -5.54 -47.29 43.59
C PRO A 123 -5.95 -45.81 43.40
N ARG A 124 -7.15 -45.61 42.85
CA ARG A 124 -7.87 -44.33 42.72
C ARG A 124 -8.63 -43.96 44.01
N LYS A 125 -8.72 -42.66 44.37
CA LYS A 125 -9.99 -41.95 44.68
C LYS A 125 -9.86 -40.42 44.99
N ARG A 126 -10.67 -39.64 44.24
CA ARG A 126 -11.53 -38.46 44.55
C ARG A 126 -11.01 -37.12 45.16
N ARG A 127 -11.10 -36.07 44.30
CA ARG A 127 -11.67 -34.69 44.41
C ARG A 127 -11.92 -34.04 45.79
N THR A 128 -11.38 -32.82 46.00
CA THR A 128 -12.05 -31.51 46.32
C THR A 128 -10.97 -30.42 46.51
N PHE A 129 -10.94 -29.32 45.75
CA PHE A 129 -11.54 -27.97 45.95
C PHE A 129 -10.83 -27.04 46.97
N LEU A 130 -10.47 -25.85 46.46
CA LEU A 130 -10.18 -24.55 47.12
C LEU A 130 -8.78 -24.22 47.70
N SER A 131 -8.23 -23.15 47.11
CA SER A 131 -7.52 -22.02 47.70
C SER A 131 -6.01 -22.05 48.01
N ASN A 132 -5.41 -20.96 47.53
CA ASN A 132 -4.30 -20.18 48.07
C ASN A 132 -2.83 -20.59 47.81
N THR A 133 -2.23 -19.75 46.96
CA THR A 133 -1.06 -18.92 47.30
C THR A 133 0.23 -19.66 47.61
N PHE A 134 1.10 -19.84 46.61
CA PHE A 134 2.56 -19.77 46.80
C PHE A 134 3.23 -19.47 45.44
N LYS A 135 3.96 -18.35 45.36
CA LYS A 135 5.14 -18.21 44.48
C LYS A 135 6.29 -19.00 45.13
N PRO A 136 7.10 -19.72 44.33
CA PRO A 136 8.50 -19.33 44.16
C PRO A 136 8.93 -19.47 42.68
N ASP A 137 9.56 -18.46 42.11
CA ASP A 137 11.02 -18.30 41.91
C ASP A 137 11.53 -18.98 40.64
N ASP A 138 12.38 -18.21 39.97
CA ASP A 138 12.94 -18.40 38.65
C ASP A 138 13.71 -19.73 38.49
N ASP A 139 13.37 -20.49 37.46
CA ASP A 139 14.34 -21.37 36.80
C ASP A 139 14.59 -20.85 35.38
N GLN A 140 15.75 -20.20 35.25
CA GLN A 140 16.38 -19.87 33.99
C GLN A 140 16.75 -21.15 33.25
N LEU A 141 16.12 -21.40 32.09
CA LEU A 141 16.71 -22.25 31.07
C LEU A 141 17.21 -21.34 29.94
N THR A 142 18.52 -21.13 29.94
CA THR A 142 19.26 -20.46 28.87
C THR A 142 19.18 -21.29 27.59
N THR A 143 18.47 -20.81 26.57
CA THR A 143 18.71 -21.21 25.19
C THR A 143 19.39 -20.06 24.45
N ASP A 144 20.58 -20.38 23.95
CA ASP A 144 21.44 -19.52 23.17
C ASP A 144 20.81 -19.27 21.79
N SER A 145 20.18 -18.11 21.62
CA SER A 145 19.96 -17.44 20.33
C SER A 145 19.37 -16.06 20.59
N GLY A 146 20.16 -15.02 20.36
CA GLY A 146 19.83 -13.61 20.60
C GLY A 146 18.76 -13.02 19.68
N LYS A 147 17.52 -13.51 19.77
CA LYS A 147 16.33 -12.78 19.29
C LYS A 147 15.45 -12.47 20.51
N PRO A 148 15.10 -11.19 20.78
CA PRO A 148 14.14 -10.91 21.83
C PRO A 148 12.80 -11.56 21.45
N MET A 149 12.27 -12.42 22.33
CA MET A 149 10.91 -12.95 22.15
C MET A 149 9.92 -11.77 22.12
N ARG A 150 9.28 -11.56 20.96
CA ARG A 150 8.17 -10.63 20.77
C ARG A 150 7.13 -10.84 21.89
N LYS A 151 6.90 -9.83 22.72
CA LYS A 151 5.84 -9.85 23.74
C LYS A 151 4.49 -9.96 23.03
N LYS A 152 3.76 -11.07 23.20
CA LYS A 152 2.36 -11.19 22.78
C LYS A 152 1.55 -10.05 23.40
N GLN A 153 1.08 -9.10 22.59
CA GLN A 153 0.23 -8.01 23.05
C GLN A 153 -1.04 -8.60 23.68
N LYS A 154 -1.36 -8.15 24.90
CA LYS A 154 -2.60 -8.53 25.57
C LYS A 154 -3.73 -7.67 25.03
N PHE A 155 -4.46 -8.21 24.05
CA PHE A 155 -5.67 -7.63 23.50
C PHE A 155 -6.72 -7.44 24.60
N THR A 156 -7.01 -6.19 24.97
CA THR A 156 -8.12 -5.86 25.87
C THR A 156 -9.34 -5.55 25.02
N VAL A 157 -10.46 -6.27 25.20
CA VAL A 157 -11.68 -6.15 24.36
C VAL A 157 -12.17 -4.70 24.24
N MET A 158 -12.15 -3.93 25.34
CA MET A 158 -12.52 -2.51 25.34
C MET A 158 -11.54 -1.63 24.56
N GLY A 159 -10.25 -1.98 24.60
CA GLY A 159 -9.21 -1.31 23.82
C GLY A 159 -9.32 -1.63 22.33
N GLN A 160 -9.72 -2.85 21.99
CA GLN A 160 -9.97 -3.28 20.61
C GLN A 160 -11.21 -2.62 20.02
N LEU A 161 -12.32 -2.59 20.76
CA LEU A 161 -13.53 -1.89 20.33
C LEU A 161 -13.27 -0.38 20.14
N LYS A 162 -12.52 0.22 21.07
CA LYS A 162 -12.11 1.62 20.96
C LYS A 162 -11.17 1.84 19.77
N ALA A 163 -10.23 0.93 19.52
CA ALA A 163 -9.35 0.99 18.36
C ALA A 163 -10.17 0.89 17.07
N THR A 164 -11.08 -0.06 16.92
CA THR A 164 -11.91 -0.23 15.72
C THR A 164 -12.82 0.97 15.47
N ILE A 165 -13.54 1.45 16.49
CA ILE A 165 -14.54 2.52 16.34
C ILE A 165 -13.90 3.92 16.30
N PHE A 166 -12.73 4.14 16.91
CA PHE A 166 -12.07 5.47 16.91
C PHE A 166 -10.73 5.52 16.16
N ASN A 167 -10.41 4.51 15.33
CA ASN A 167 -9.15 4.50 14.57
C ASN A 167 -9.07 5.65 13.56
N SER A 168 -10.21 5.97 12.95
CA SER A 168 -10.30 6.93 11.85
C SER A 168 -11.28 8.05 12.17
N TRP A 169 -10.97 9.25 11.70
CA TRP A 169 -11.90 10.40 11.76
C TRP A 169 -13.18 10.15 10.96
N ILE A 170 -13.12 9.27 9.94
CA ILE A 170 -14.29 8.83 9.17
C ILE A 170 -15.31 8.09 10.02
N ASN A 171 -14.90 7.46 11.12
CA ASN A 171 -15.81 6.68 11.97
C ASN A 171 -16.83 7.53 12.72
N VAL A 172 -16.67 8.86 12.77
CA VAL A 172 -17.73 9.78 13.22
C VAL A 172 -19.00 9.59 12.38
N LEU A 173 -18.85 9.27 11.10
CA LEU A 173 -19.95 8.99 10.17
C LEU A 173 -20.66 7.67 10.48
N LEU A 174 -20.14 6.79 11.35
CA LEU A 174 -20.86 5.57 11.77
C LEU A 174 -22.18 5.89 12.47
N LEU A 175 -22.32 7.09 13.05
CA LEU A 175 -23.59 7.56 13.59
C LEU A 175 -24.67 7.71 12.51
N ALA A 176 -24.28 7.88 11.24
CA ALA A 176 -25.22 7.94 10.12
C ALA A 176 -25.90 6.58 9.87
N ALA A 177 -25.26 5.45 10.17
CA ALA A 177 -25.84 4.12 9.95
C ALA A 177 -27.14 3.86 10.74
N PRO A 178 -27.17 4.00 12.09
CA PRO A 178 -28.42 3.84 12.83
C PRO A 178 -29.44 4.93 12.50
N VAL A 179 -29.00 6.14 12.12
CA VAL A 179 -29.89 7.23 11.71
C VAL A 179 -30.54 6.92 10.36
N GLY A 180 -29.79 6.47 9.36
CA GLY A 180 -30.28 6.11 8.04
C GLY A 180 -31.30 4.97 8.11
N ILE A 181 -31.01 3.95 8.91
CA ILE A 181 -31.94 2.85 9.20
C ILE A 181 -33.21 3.39 9.88
N ALA A 182 -33.08 4.24 10.90
CA ALA A 182 -34.24 4.80 11.60
C ALA A 182 -35.10 5.70 10.70
N LEU A 183 -34.47 6.51 9.85
CA LEU A 183 -35.17 7.42 8.93
C LEU A 183 -36.08 6.68 7.96
N ASN A 184 -35.72 5.46 7.55
CA ASN A 184 -36.57 4.66 6.68
C ASN A 184 -37.92 4.26 7.33
N TYR A 185 -37.95 4.15 8.66
CA TYR A 185 -39.18 3.82 9.39
C TYR A 185 -39.98 5.04 9.86
N VAL A 186 -39.46 6.26 9.65
CA VAL A 186 -40.15 7.49 10.03
C VAL A 186 -40.98 8.01 8.86
N ASN A 187 -42.29 7.98 9.01
CA ASN A 187 -43.22 8.52 8.01
C ASN A 187 -43.00 10.03 7.81
N GLY A 188 -42.83 10.47 6.55
CA GLY A 188 -42.75 11.88 6.16
C GLY A 188 -41.33 12.41 5.88
N VAL A 189 -40.30 11.56 5.94
CA VAL A 189 -38.93 11.92 5.52
C VAL A 189 -38.83 11.83 4.00
N SER A 190 -38.07 12.75 3.37
CA SER A 190 -37.85 12.69 1.92
C SER A 190 -36.96 11.49 1.55
N PRO A 191 -37.30 10.72 0.50
CA PRO A 191 -36.45 9.61 0.03
C PRO A 191 -35.02 10.05 -0.32
N VAL A 192 -34.85 11.28 -0.83
CA VAL A 192 -33.53 11.87 -1.07
C VAL A 192 -32.71 11.98 0.22
N ALA A 193 -33.33 12.31 1.36
CA ALA A 193 -32.61 12.34 2.64
C ALA A 193 -32.25 10.91 3.11
N VAL A 194 -33.12 9.93 2.90
CA VAL A 194 -32.83 8.51 3.17
C VAL A 194 -31.63 8.04 2.33
N PHE A 195 -31.62 8.37 1.04
CA PHE A 195 -30.49 8.11 0.15
C PHE A 195 -29.19 8.73 0.70
N VAL A 196 -29.17 10.05 0.96
CA VAL A 196 -27.96 10.76 1.39
C VAL A 196 -27.42 10.26 2.72
N VAL A 197 -28.28 9.98 3.70
CA VAL A 197 -27.82 9.50 5.02
C VAL A 197 -27.26 8.07 4.93
N ASN A 198 -27.93 7.17 4.21
CA ASN A 198 -27.42 5.80 4.01
C ASN A 198 -26.14 5.79 3.14
N PHE A 199 -26.07 6.63 2.11
CA PHE A 199 -24.88 6.85 1.29
C PHE A 199 -23.66 7.26 2.14
N ILE A 200 -23.84 8.23 3.04
CA ILE A 200 -22.78 8.66 3.97
C ILE A 200 -22.44 7.56 4.98
N ALA A 201 -23.41 6.76 5.42
CA ALA A 201 -23.21 5.68 6.36
C ALA A 201 -22.36 4.53 5.80
N ILE A 202 -22.46 4.24 4.50
CA ILE A 202 -21.71 3.14 3.87
C ILE A 202 -20.20 3.45 3.86
N ILE A 203 -19.77 4.71 3.71
CA ILE A 203 -18.34 5.11 3.66
C ILE A 203 -17.51 4.57 4.85
N PRO A 204 -17.85 4.86 6.13
CA PRO A 204 -17.11 4.32 7.27
C PRO A 204 -17.30 2.80 7.45
N LEU A 205 -18.45 2.25 7.05
CA LEU A 205 -18.70 0.82 7.15
C LEU A 205 -17.83 0.02 6.18
N ALA A 206 -17.65 0.53 4.95
CA ALA A 206 -16.71 0.02 3.97
C ALA A 206 -15.28 0.00 4.52
N ALA A 207 -14.86 1.08 5.18
CA ALA A 207 -13.56 1.15 5.82
C ALA A 207 -13.37 0.11 6.93
N MET A 208 -14.39 -0.11 7.77
CA MET A 208 -14.33 -1.15 8.81
C MET A 208 -14.29 -2.56 8.21
N LEU A 209 -15.03 -2.80 7.13
CA LEU A 209 -15.03 -4.08 6.43
C LEU A 209 -13.66 -4.37 5.82
N SER A 210 -13.07 -3.41 5.10
CA SER A 210 -11.72 -3.52 4.52
C SER A 210 -10.66 -3.76 5.60
N TYR A 211 -10.68 -2.98 6.69
CA TYR A 211 -9.76 -3.16 7.83
C TYR A 211 -9.89 -4.53 8.49
N ALA A 212 -11.12 -5.03 8.69
CA ALA A 212 -11.34 -6.36 9.25
C ALA A 212 -10.84 -7.47 8.31
N THR A 213 -11.01 -7.30 7.00
CA THR A 213 -10.49 -8.23 5.98
C THR A 213 -8.97 -8.31 6.04
N GLU A 214 -8.29 -7.17 6.10
CA GLU A 214 -6.82 -7.09 6.19
C GLU A 214 -6.30 -7.77 7.46
N GLU A 215 -6.91 -7.52 8.62
CA GLU A 215 -6.57 -8.15 9.89
C GLU A 215 -6.71 -9.68 9.88
N ILE A 216 -7.70 -10.21 9.15
CA ILE A 216 -7.86 -11.65 8.96
C ILE A 216 -6.81 -12.16 7.96
N ALA A 217 -6.60 -11.47 6.85
CA ALA A 217 -5.67 -11.85 5.79
C ALA A 217 -4.22 -11.97 6.30
N MET A 218 -3.79 -11.06 7.18
CA MET A 218 -2.47 -11.09 7.84
C MET A 218 -2.22 -12.36 8.66
N ARG A 219 -3.27 -13.13 9.01
CA ARG A 219 -3.18 -14.30 9.89
C ARG A 219 -3.44 -15.62 9.18
N THR A 220 -3.96 -15.59 7.97
CA THR A 220 -4.36 -16.78 7.20
C THR A 220 -3.28 -17.28 6.23
N GLY A 221 -2.13 -16.61 6.18
CA GLY A 221 -1.04 -16.93 5.24
C GLY A 221 -1.28 -16.32 3.86
N GLU A 222 -0.25 -16.32 3.01
CA GLU A 222 -0.22 -15.58 1.74
C GLU A 222 -1.34 -15.99 0.76
N THR A 223 -1.55 -17.30 0.56
CA THR A 223 -2.55 -17.79 -0.40
C THR A 223 -4.00 -17.52 0.06
N ILE A 224 -4.33 -17.84 1.32
CA ILE A 224 -5.69 -17.65 1.85
C ILE A 224 -5.95 -16.17 2.11
N GLY A 225 -4.95 -15.42 2.58
CA GLY A 225 -5.04 -13.97 2.75
C GLY A 225 -5.25 -13.25 1.42
N GLY A 226 -4.53 -13.65 0.37
CA GLY A 226 -4.75 -13.13 -0.99
C GLY A 226 -6.16 -13.41 -1.52
N LEU A 227 -6.70 -14.62 -1.29
CA LEU A 227 -8.07 -14.96 -1.67
C LEU A 227 -9.12 -14.19 -0.87
N LEU A 228 -8.89 -14.01 0.43
CA LEU A 228 -9.76 -13.21 1.30
C LEU A 228 -9.79 -11.75 0.86
N ASN A 229 -8.62 -11.17 0.56
CA ASN A 229 -8.53 -9.80 0.06
C ASN A 229 -9.22 -9.65 -1.30
N ALA A 230 -9.02 -10.61 -2.20
CA ALA A 230 -9.70 -10.65 -3.50
C ALA A 230 -11.24 -10.72 -3.39
N SER A 231 -11.75 -11.37 -2.35
CA SER A 231 -13.20 -11.61 -2.19
C SER A 231 -13.87 -10.50 -1.38
N PHE A 232 -13.27 -10.13 -0.24
CA PHE A 232 -13.84 -9.16 0.69
C PHE A 232 -13.33 -7.73 0.48
N GLY A 233 -12.29 -7.52 -0.34
CA GLY A 233 -11.85 -6.19 -0.76
C GLY A 233 -12.97 -5.46 -1.49
N ASN A 234 -13.57 -6.10 -2.49
CA ASN A 234 -14.72 -5.55 -3.23
C ASN A 234 -16.08 -5.96 -2.64
N ALA A 235 -16.16 -6.20 -1.33
CA ALA A 235 -17.40 -6.70 -0.72
C ALA A 235 -18.53 -5.69 -0.81
N VAL A 236 -18.24 -4.40 -0.68
CA VAL A 236 -19.27 -3.35 -0.66
C VAL A 236 -19.92 -3.22 -2.02
N GLU A 237 -19.13 -3.25 -3.08
CA GLU A 237 -19.56 -3.22 -4.47
C GLU A 237 -20.40 -4.46 -4.77
N LEU A 238 -19.94 -5.64 -4.34
CA LEU A 238 -20.69 -6.89 -4.53
C LEU A 238 -22.02 -6.87 -3.75
N ILE A 239 -22.05 -6.37 -2.52
CA ILE A 239 -23.28 -6.27 -1.71
C ILE A 239 -24.28 -5.32 -2.37
N VAL A 240 -23.84 -4.11 -2.73
CA VAL A 240 -24.70 -3.10 -3.39
C VAL A 240 -25.20 -3.63 -4.74
N ALA A 241 -24.35 -4.29 -5.52
CA ALA A 241 -24.72 -4.89 -6.79
C ALA A 241 -25.72 -6.05 -6.64
N ILE A 242 -25.57 -6.92 -5.64
CA ILE A 242 -26.52 -8.01 -5.40
C ILE A 242 -27.88 -7.45 -4.96
N ILE A 243 -27.91 -6.45 -4.07
CA ILE A 243 -29.14 -5.82 -3.61
C ILE A 243 -29.86 -5.16 -4.78
N ALA A 244 -29.16 -4.33 -5.55
CA ALA A 244 -29.74 -3.71 -6.76
C ALA A 244 -30.21 -4.76 -7.77
N LEU A 245 -29.51 -5.89 -7.93
CA LEU A 245 -29.97 -6.97 -8.81
C LEU A 245 -31.24 -7.66 -8.29
N VAL A 246 -31.39 -7.82 -6.97
CA VAL A 246 -32.60 -8.36 -6.33
C VAL A 246 -33.81 -7.45 -6.56
N ASP A 247 -33.58 -6.13 -6.57
CA ASP A 247 -34.61 -5.12 -6.83
C ASP A 247 -34.87 -4.90 -8.33
N ASN A 248 -34.21 -5.68 -9.21
CA ASN A 248 -34.24 -5.57 -10.68
C ASN A 248 -33.68 -4.25 -11.24
N GLU A 249 -32.82 -3.57 -10.48
CA GLU A 249 -32.09 -2.36 -10.88
C GLU A 249 -30.85 -2.70 -11.73
N VAL A 250 -31.04 -3.45 -12.82
CA VAL A 250 -29.94 -3.94 -13.69
C VAL A 250 -29.09 -2.79 -14.23
N THR A 251 -29.73 -1.68 -14.62
CA THR A 251 -29.04 -0.48 -15.10
C THR A 251 -28.09 0.07 -14.03
N ILE A 252 -28.54 0.17 -12.77
CA ILE A 252 -27.72 0.65 -11.66
C ILE A 252 -26.56 -0.31 -11.38
N VAL A 253 -26.79 -1.62 -11.42
CA VAL A 253 -25.74 -2.64 -11.27
C VAL A 253 -24.67 -2.48 -12.34
N GLN A 254 -25.06 -2.43 -13.62
CA GLN A 254 -24.13 -2.33 -14.74
C GLN A 254 -23.34 -1.01 -14.71
N THR A 255 -24.04 0.12 -14.54
CA THR A 255 -23.44 1.46 -14.53
C THR A 255 -22.50 1.65 -13.33
N SER A 256 -22.84 1.12 -12.16
CA SER A 256 -22.00 1.22 -10.96
C SER A 256 -20.73 0.37 -11.03
N LEU A 257 -20.77 -0.81 -11.64
CA LEU A 257 -19.56 -1.62 -11.84
C LEU A 257 -18.57 -0.94 -12.81
N ILE A 258 -19.05 -0.37 -13.91
CA ILE A 258 -18.20 0.43 -14.81
C ILE A 258 -17.69 1.69 -14.10
N GLY A 259 -18.57 2.38 -13.37
CA GLY A 259 -18.22 3.57 -12.61
C GLY A 259 -17.13 3.30 -11.57
N SER A 260 -17.17 2.14 -10.91
CA SER A 260 -16.17 1.71 -9.93
C SER A 260 -14.80 1.52 -10.58
N MET A 261 -14.74 0.87 -11.76
CA MET A 261 -13.50 0.78 -12.54
C MET A 261 -12.99 2.16 -12.97
N LEU A 262 -13.86 3.04 -13.50
CA LEU A 262 -13.49 4.40 -13.90
C LEU A 262 -12.96 5.24 -12.74
N SER A 263 -13.62 5.15 -11.58
CA SER A 263 -13.20 5.84 -10.36
C SER A 263 -11.82 5.36 -9.92
N ASN A 264 -11.59 4.05 -9.89
CA ASN A 264 -10.29 3.50 -9.48
C ASN A 264 -9.17 3.87 -10.46
N LEU A 265 -9.44 3.78 -11.76
CA LEU A 265 -8.45 4.08 -12.80
C LEU A 265 -8.12 5.56 -12.92
N LEU A 266 -9.10 6.44 -12.80
CA LEU A 266 -8.91 7.87 -13.05
C LEU A 266 -8.86 8.67 -11.76
N LEU A 267 -9.88 8.56 -10.91
CA LEU A 267 -9.97 9.36 -9.69
C LEU A 267 -8.92 8.92 -8.66
N VAL A 268 -8.85 7.65 -8.31
CA VAL A 268 -7.92 7.15 -7.28
C VAL A 268 -6.49 7.25 -7.73
N MET A 269 -6.17 6.71 -8.90
CA MET A 269 -4.82 6.82 -9.46
C MET A 269 -4.41 8.29 -9.62
N GLY A 270 -5.34 9.14 -10.07
CA GLY A 270 -5.13 10.58 -10.17
C GLY A 270 -4.79 11.23 -8.83
N MET A 271 -5.54 10.90 -7.77
CA MET A 271 -5.25 11.35 -6.41
C MET A 271 -3.91 10.80 -5.89
N CYS A 272 -3.57 9.55 -6.17
CA CYS A 272 -2.29 8.94 -5.77
C CYS A 272 -1.11 9.66 -6.41
N PHE A 273 -1.14 9.88 -7.73
CA PHE A 273 -0.08 10.60 -8.45
C PHE A 273 0.00 12.07 -8.03
N PHE A 274 -1.15 12.71 -7.79
CA PHE A 274 -1.18 14.10 -7.35
C PHE A 274 -0.61 14.26 -5.93
N PHE A 275 -1.23 13.64 -4.92
CA PHE A 275 -0.82 13.81 -3.52
C PHE A 275 0.53 13.17 -3.22
N GLY A 276 0.86 12.04 -3.85
CA GLY A 276 2.20 11.45 -3.77
C GLY A 276 3.26 12.33 -4.45
N GLY A 277 2.89 12.99 -5.56
CA GLY A 277 3.80 13.78 -6.38
C GLY A 277 4.01 15.24 -5.97
N ILE A 278 3.15 15.86 -5.15
CA ILE A 278 3.27 17.31 -4.80
C ILE A 278 4.64 17.66 -4.20
N ASP A 279 5.16 16.79 -3.32
CA ASP A 279 6.43 17.00 -2.62
C ASP A 279 7.61 16.29 -3.30
N ARG A 280 7.43 15.79 -4.54
CA ARG A 280 8.39 14.98 -5.28
C ARG A 280 8.50 15.46 -6.73
N LEU A 281 9.62 15.16 -7.39
CA LEU A 281 9.76 15.45 -8.83
C LEU A 281 9.15 14.34 -9.67
N GLU A 282 9.43 13.10 -9.29
CA GLU A 282 8.92 11.86 -9.88
C GLU A 282 8.80 10.80 -8.77
N GLN A 283 7.86 9.87 -8.93
CA GLN A 283 7.76 8.65 -8.14
C GLN A 283 7.98 7.45 -9.06
N HIS A 284 8.71 6.45 -8.59
CA HIS A 284 9.01 5.24 -9.36
C HIS A 284 8.19 4.08 -8.83
N PHE A 285 7.81 3.18 -9.72
CA PHE A 285 7.15 1.91 -9.41
C PHE A 285 7.60 0.84 -10.40
N ASN A 286 7.29 -0.41 -10.10
CA ASN A 286 7.67 -1.55 -10.90
C ASN A 286 6.77 -1.63 -12.15
N PRO A 287 7.30 -1.32 -13.35
CA PRO A 287 6.49 -1.32 -14.56
C PRO A 287 5.97 -2.72 -14.89
N VAL A 288 6.68 -3.79 -14.53
CA VAL A 288 6.28 -5.16 -14.86
C VAL A 288 4.99 -5.55 -14.13
N VAL A 289 4.90 -5.26 -12.83
CA VAL A 289 3.71 -5.59 -12.02
C VAL A 289 2.52 -4.74 -12.44
N ALA A 290 2.75 -3.42 -12.58
CA ALA A 290 1.73 -2.46 -12.99
C ALA A 290 1.19 -2.79 -14.40
N GLN A 291 2.08 -3.03 -15.37
CA GLN A 291 1.71 -3.31 -16.75
C GLN A 291 1.03 -4.68 -16.91
N THR A 292 1.43 -5.70 -16.12
CA THR A 292 0.76 -7.01 -16.16
C THR A 292 -0.71 -6.87 -15.72
N ALA A 293 -0.95 -6.17 -14.61
CA ALA A 293 -2.31 -5.92 -14.11
C ALA A 293 -3.15 -5.09 -15.09
N ALA A 294 -2.58 -4.00 -15.65
CA ALA A 294 -3.28 -3.17 -16.63
C ALA A 294 -3.53 -3.88 -17.97
N SER A 295 -2.62 -4.74 -18.41
CA SER A 295 -2.80 -5.53 -19.63
C SER A 295 -3.93 -6.56 -19.46
N LEU A 296 -4.01 -7.21 -18.29
CA LEU A 296 -5.12 -8.11 -17.96
C LEU A 296 -6.45 -7.36 -17.90
N LEU A 297 -6.46 -6.17 -17.30
CA LEU A 297 -7.64 -5.30 -17.29
C LEU A 297 -8.05 -4.88 -18.71
N ALA A 298 -7.10 -4.52 -19.58
CA ALA A 298 -7.36 -4.19 -20.98
C ALA A 298 -7.96 -5.36 -21.75
N LEU A 299 -7.48 -6.58 -21.52
CA LEU A 299 -8.08 -7.79 -22.09
C LEU A 299 -9.49 -8.04 -21.55
N ALA A 300 -9.70 -7.85 -20.25
CA ALA A 300 -11.00 -8.00 -19.61
C ALA A 300 -12.03 -7.01 -20.20
N VAL A 301 -11.70 -5.71 -20.24
CA VAL A 301 -12.55 -4.67 -20.80
C VAL A 301 -12.74 -4.86 -22.31
N GLY A 302 -11.70 -5.29 -23.03
CA GLY A 302 -11.81 -5.64 -24.45
C GLY A 302 -12.83 -6.75 -24.71
N SER A 303 -12.96 -7.72 -23.80
CA SER A 303 -13.99 -8.76 -23.89
C SER A 303 -15.42 -8.24 -23.69
N LEU A 304 -15.61 -7.15 -22.92
CA LEU A 304 -16.90 -6.49 -22.71
C LEU A 304 -17.42 -5.78 -23.97
N ILE A 305 -16.50 -5.38 -24.85
CA ILE A 305 -16.83 -4.76 -26.14
C ILE A 305 -17.50 -5.78 -27.06
N ILE A 306 -17.12 -7.05 -27.00
CA ILE A 306 -17.58 -8.07 -27.95
C ILE A 306 -19.11 -8.24 -27.91
N PRO A 307 -19.77 -8.46 -26.75
CA PRO A 307 -21.23 -8.54 -26.68
C PRO A 307 -21.93 -7.24 -27.09
N THR A 308 -21.36 -6.09 -26.71
CA THR A 308 -21.91 -4.77 -27.04
C THR A 308 -21.87 -4.50 -28.54
N ALA A 309 -20.74 -4.79 -29.19
CA ALA A 309 -20.56 -4.72 -30.64
C ALA A 309 -21.43 -5.72 -31.39
N PHE A 310 -21.55 -6.95 -30.88
CA PHE A 310 -22.41 -7.98 -31.45
C PHE A 310 -23.87 -7.53 -31.46
N HIS A 311 -24.38 -6.96 -30.37
CA HIS A 311 -25.74 -6.41 -30.33
C HIS A 311 -25.92 -5.21 -31.25
N ALA A 312 -24.97 -4.26 -31.24
CA ALA A 312 -25.08 -3.05 -32.04
C ALA A 312 -25.00 -3.28 -33.57
N TRP A 313 -24.32 -4.36 -34.00
CA TRP A 313 -24.04 -4.60 -35.42
C TRP A 313 -24.61 -5.91 -35.98
N SER A 314 -25.23 -6.76 -35.16
CA SER A 314 -25.90 -7.96 -35.66
C SER A 314 -27.40 -7.72 -35.85
N ASP A 315 -27.93 -8.17 -37.00
CA ASP A 315 -29.38 -8.18 -37.27
C ASP A 315 -30.13 -9.26 -36.46
N ALA A 316 -29.44 -10.00 -35.58
CA ALA A 316 -29.99 -11.13 -34.83
C ALA A 316 -30.87 -10.73 -33.61
N GLY A 317 -30.96 -9.43 -33.32
CA GLY A 317 -31.73 -8.88 -32.19
C GLY A 317 -31.24 -9.34 -30.81
N ASP A 318 -32.07 -9.14 -29.79
CA ASP A 318 -31.73 -9.40 -28.37
C ASP A 318 -31.51 -10.89 -28.03
N THR A 319 -31.93 -11.79 -28.92
CA THR A 319 -31.99 -13.25 -28.66
C THR A 319 -30.63 -13.90 -28.39
N GLY A 320 -29.53 -13.32 -28.86
CA GLY A 320 -28.17 -13.85 -28.69
C GLY A 320 -27.37 -13.26 -27.52
N VAL A 321 -27.84 -12.15 -26.92
CA VAL A 321 -27.04 -11.36 -25.98
C VAL A 321 -26.86 -12.06 -24.64
N ALA A 322 -27.93 -12.61 -24.08
CA ALA A 322 -27.88 -13.27 -22.78
C ALA A 322 -27.02 -14.56 -22.80
N PRO A 323 -27.19 -15.49 -23.77
CA PRO A 323 -26.30 -16.66 -23.87
C PRO A 323 -24.83 -16.29 -24.09
N LEU A 324 -24.55 -15.29 -24.94
CA LEU A 324 -23.19 -14.80 -25.18
C LEU A 324 -22.57 -14.20 -23.91
N SER A 325 -23.34 -13.41 -23.17
CA SER A 325 -22.90 -12.78 -21.92
C SER A 325 -22.58 -13.83 -20.84
N ARG A 326 -23.41 -14.88 -20.73
CA ARG A 326 -23.18 -16.00 -19.80
C ARG A 326 -21.92 -16.77 -20.15
N GLY A 327 -21.76 -17.13 -21.42
CA GLY A 327 -20.56 -17.84 -21.90
C GLY A 327 -19.28 -17.03 -21.66
N THR A 328 -19.32 -15.73 -21.97
CA THR A 328 -18.21 -14.81 -21.73
C THR A 328 -17.90 -14.67 -20.24
N SER A 329 -18.92 -14.61 -19.37
CA SER A 329 -18.74 -14.50 -17.92
C SER A 329 -18.02 -15.72 -17.33
N VAL A 330 -18.38 -16.93 -17.78
CA VAL A 330 -17.67 -18.16 -17.36
C VAL A 330 -16.20 -18.13 -17.81
N ILE A 331 -15.93 -17.67 -19.03
CA ILE A 331 -14.55 -17.53 -19.54
C ILE A 331 -13.76 -16.53 -18.68
N LEU A 332 -14.35 -15.38 -18.33
CA LEU A 332 -13.68 -14.38 -17.49
C LEU A 332 -13.36 -14.89 -16.09
N LEU A 333 -14.27 -15.66 -15.47
CA LEU A 333 -14.00 -16.30 -14.17
C LEU A 333 -12.86 -17.33 -14.26
N VAL A 334 -12.75 -18.07 -15.37
CA VAL A 334 -11.62 -18.99 -15.60
C VAL A 334 -10.31 -18.21 -15.76
N VAL A 335 -10.33 -17.11 -16.53
CA VAL A 335 -9.17 -16.20 -16.66
C VAL A 335 -8.77 -15.64 -15.30
N TYR A 336 -9.73 -15.27 -14.46
CA TYR A 336 -9.47 -14.83 -13.09
C TYR A 336 -8.83 -15.93 -12.23
N GLY A 337 -9.31 -17.17 -12.33
CA GLY A 337 -8.70 -18.31 -11.64
C GLY A 337 -7.24 -18.55 -12.06
N CYS A 338 -6.95 -18.43 -13.37
CA CYS A 338 -5.58 -18.47 -13.89
C CYS A 338 -4.74 -17.30 -13.36
N TYR A 339 -5.32 -16.10 -13.26
CA TYR A 339 -4.67 -14.93 -12.68
C TYR A 339 -4.35 -15.12 -11.20
N LEU A 340 -5.29 -15.63 -10.39
CA LEU A 340 -5.02 -15.94 -8.98
C LEU A 340 -3.92 -16.99 -8.83
N PHE A 341 -3.89 -18.01 -9.68
CA PHE A 341 -2.78 -18.97 -9.70
C PHE A 341 -1.45 -18.30 -10.07
N PHE A 342 -1.47 -17.37 -11.02
CA PHE A 342 -0.30 -16.61 -11.43
C PHE A 342 0.24 -15.75 -10.28
N GLN A 343 -0.63 -15.00 -9.60
CA GLN A 343 -0.29 -14.10 -8.51
C GLN A 343 0.12 -14.84 -7.22
N LEU A 344 -0.64 -15.85 -6.81
CA LEU A 344 -0.48 -16.50 -5.50
C LEU A 344 0.51 -17.68 -5.51
N LYS A 345 0.98 -18.13 -6.69
CA LYS A 345 1.85 -19.30 -6.77
C LYS A 345 2.99 -19.19 -7.77
N SER A 346 2.73 -18.87 -9.04
CA SER A 346 3.80 -18.98 -10.06
C SER A 346 4.72 -17.77 -10.13
N HIS A 347 4.22 -16.55 -9.86
CA HIS A 347 4.97 -15.29 -9.97
C HIS A 347 4.98 -14.46 -8.68
N THR A 348 4.80 -15.12 -7.53
CA THR A 348 4.79 -14.49 -6.19
C THR A 348 6.01 -13.59 -5.93
N GLU A 349 7.21 -14.02 -6.36
CA GLU A 349 8.44 -13.23 -6.17
C GLU A 349 8.42 -11.88 -6.90
N ILE A 350 7.78 -11.80 -8.07
CA ILE A 350 7.69 -10.56 -8.86
C ILE A 350 6.68 -9.60 -8.23
N TYR A 351 5.59 -10.12 -7.66
CA TYR A 351 4.60 -9.32 -6.93
C TYR A 351 5.10 -8.83 -5.57
N ASN A 352 6.02 -9.56 -4.93
CA ASN A 352 6.58 -9.20 -3.62
C ASN A 352 7.86 -8.35 -3.69
N ALA A 353 8.39 -8.06 -4.88
CA ALA A 353 9.61 -7.27 -5.04
C ALA A 353 9.35 -5.77 -4.83
N PRO A 354 9.95 -5.11 -3.82
CA PRO A 354 9.72 -3.69 -3.54
C PRO A 354 10.46 -2.77 -4.54
N SER A 355 9.83 -1.68 -4.97
CA SER A 355 10.48 -0.66 -5.81
C SER A 355 11.42 0.27 -5.02
N PRO A 356 12.40 0.90 -5.69
CA PRO A 356 13.27 1.90 -5.07
C PRO A 356 12.48 3.12 -4.58
N LYS A 357 12.62 3.45 -3.29
CA LYS A 357 12.05 4.66 -2.67
C LYS A 357 12.88 5.90 -3.07
N VAL A 358 12.22 7.01 -3.36
CA VAL A 358 12.79 8.35 -3.61
C VAL A 358 12.68 9.19 -2.32
N GLU A 359 13.64 10.06 -2.03
CA GLU A 359 13.54 10.98 -0.90
C GLU A 359 12.62 12.17 -1.22
N LYS A 360 11.83 12.64 -0.24
CA LYS A 360 11.01 13.86 -0.38
C LYS A 360 11.89 15.06 -0.73
N ARG A 361 11.41 15.96 -1.60
CA ARG A 361 12.12 17.21 -1.90
C ARG A 361 12.18 18.04 -0.61
N ARG A 362 13.37 18.11 0.02
CA ARG A 362 13.57 18.99 1.17
C ARG A 362 13.25 20.42 0.75
N GLN A 363 12.13 20.97 1.25
CA GLN A 363 11.93 22.41 1.23
C GLN A 363 13.13 23.02 1.96
N LYS A 364 13.98 23.74 1.24
CA LYS A 364 14.94 24.65 1.86
C LYS A 364 14.12 25.73 2.55
N VAL A 365 13.76 25.49 3.80
CA VAL A 365 13.45 26.59 4.72
C VAL A 365 14.72 27.43 4.75
N ASN A 366 14.65 28.66 4.24
CA ASN A 366 15.77 29.59 4.30
C ASN A 366 16.25 29.67 5.77
N GLU A 367 17.52 29.34 6.00
CA GLU A 367 18.18 29.17 7.31
C GLU A 367 18.17 30.43 8.21
N GLY A 368 17.40 31.47 7.88
CA GLY A 368 17.27 32.72 8.65
C GLY A 368 16.02 32.86 9.52
N ASP A 369 14.89 32.24 9.14
CA ASP A 369 13.60 32.55 9.80
C ASP A 369 13.17 31.48 10.81
N ALA A 370 13.35 30.20 10.51
CA ALA A 370 13.08 29.12 11.48
C ALA A 370 14.16 29.06 12.59
N SER A 371 15.40 29.44 12.27
CA SER A 371 16.53 29.41 13.18
C SER A 371 16.47 30.49 14.26
N ARG A 372 15.84 31.66 14.00
CA ARG A 372 15.64 32.70 15.03
C ARG A 372 14.66 32.28 16.12
N GLY A 373 13.54 31.66 15.74
CA GLY A 373 12.56 31.13 16.70
C GLY A 373 13.08 29.91 17.46
N ILE A 374 13.67 28.94 16.76
CA ILE A 374 14.18 27.70 17.36
C ILE A 374 15.47 27.95 18.16
N ALA A 375 16.35 28.87 17.78
CA ALA A 375 17.51 29.22 18.61
C ALA A 375 17.13 29.98 19.88
N GLN A 376 16.03 30.73 19.88
CA GLN A 376 15.51 31.41 21.06
C GLN A 376 14.86 30.42 22.04
N ILE A 377 14.10 29.45 21.51
CA ILE A 377 13.53 28.36 22.31
C ILE A 377 14.63 27.41 22.79
N GLY A 378 15.57 27.03 21.92
CA GLY A 378 16.70 26.15 22.23
C GLY A 378 17.67 26.74 23.26
N LYS A 379 17.88 28.06 23.27
CA LYS A 379 18.63 28.73 24.37
C LYS A 379 17.89 28.70 25.70
N MET A 380 16.55 28.77 25.67
CA MET A 380 15.72 28.65 26.87
C MET A 380 15.71 27.21 27.40
N SER A 381 15.58 26.22 26.51
CA SER A 381 15.58 24.79 26.84
C SER A 381 16.95 24.27 27.26
N ALA A 382 18.04 24.73 26.63
CA ALA A 382 19.41 24.35 26.99
C ALA A 382 19.85 24.92 28.34
N SER A 383 19.18 25.96 28.86
CA SER A 383 19.39 26.44 30.23
C SER A 383 18.69 25.57 31.29
N MET A 384 17.74 24.74 30.87
CA MET A 384 16.94 23.85 31.74
C MET A 384 17.38 22.38 31.66
N ALA A 385 17.88 21.92 30.50
CA ALA A 385 18.30 20.55 30.29
C ALA A 385 19.83 20.44 30.21
N GLY A 386 20.44 19.99 31.30
CA GLY A 386 21.87 19.69 31.34
C GLY A 386 22.27 18.57 30.37
N GLU A 387 23.46 18.73 29.79
CA GLU A 387 24.45 17.77 29.25
C GLU A 387 24.04 16.42 28.60
N HIS A 388 22.77 16.18 28.24
CA HIS A 388 22.33 14.91 27.64
C HIS A 388 21.56 15.02 26.31
N ALA A 389 21.66 16.15 25.60
CA ALA A 389 20.90 16.38 24.36
C ALA A 389 21.59 15.90 23.05
N GLN A 390 22.70 15.14 23.12
CA GLN A 390 23.58 14.97 21.96
C GLN A 390 23.51 13.63 21.21
N ASN A 391 22.45 12.84 21.37
CA ASN A 391 22.26 11.62 20.57
C ASN A 391 20.78 11.35 20.26
N VAL A 392 20.15 12.22 19.46
CA VAL A 392 18.93 11.86 18.75
C VAL A 392 19.33 11.52 17.32
N LYS A 393 19.66 10.26 17.09
CA LYS A 393 19.74 9.67 15.76
C LYS A 393 18.30 9.66 15.24
N LEU A 394 18.00 10.44 14.20
CA LEU A 394 16.72 10.34 13.48
C LEU A 394 16.67 8.94 12.87
N GLN A 395 15.97 8.04 13.53
CA GLN A 395 15.60 6.74 13.02
C GLN A 395 14.37 6.99 12.14
N GLU A 396 14.50 6.75 10.83
CA GLU A 396 13.35 6.77 9.92
C GLU A 396 12.36 5.68 10.37
N PRO A 397 11.09 6.02 10.65
CA PRO A 397 10.11 5.04 11.10
C PRO A 397 9.27 4.62 9.89
N ASP A 398 9.73 3.73 9.01
CA ASP A 398 8.86 3.34 7.87
C ASP A 398 9.11 1.97 7.23
N ASP A 399 9.63 1.00 8.00
CA ASP A 399 9.62 -0.44 7.63
C ASP A 399 9.29 -1.32 8.85
N GLU A 400 8.28 -0.93 9.66
CA GLU A 400 7.66 -1.88 10.59
C GLU A 400 6.57 -2.64 9.83
N GLU A 401 6.72 -3.96 9.69
CA GLU A 401 5.64 -4.86 9.25
C GLU A 401 4.42 -4.60 10.13
N GLU A 402 3.27 -4.29 9.52
CA GLU A 402 2.04 -3.99 10.26
C GLU A 402 1.66 -5.22 11.10
N GLU A 403 1.80 -5.12 12.42
CA GLU A 403 1.39 -6.18 13.33
C GLU A 403 -0.15 -6.17 13.48
N PRO A 404 -0.81 -7.33 13.45
CA PRO A 404 -2.26 -7.37 13.48
C PRO A 404 -2.79 -6.90 14.85
N GLN A 405 -3.62 -5.87 14.85
CA GLN A 405 -4.09 -5.12 16.02
C GLN A 405 -5.37 -5.72 16.63
N LEU A 406 -6.11 -6.55 15.88
CA LEU A 406 -7.36 -7.17 16.33
C LEU A 406 -7.16 -8.65 16.67
N SER A 407 -7.93 -9.19 17.62
CA SER A 407 -7.97 -10.64 17.78
C SER A 407 -8.79 -11.24 16.64
N VAL A 408 -8.48 -12.46 16.19
CA VAL A 408 -9.20 -13.10 15.05
C VAL A 408 -10.71 -13.07 15.26
N LEU A 409 -11.17 -13.35 16.48
CA LEU A 409 -12.59 -13.32 16.83
C LEU A 409 -13.19 -11.92 16.66
N VAL A 410 -12.50 -10.89 17.15
CA VAL A 410 -12.96 -9.49 17.00
C VAL A 410 -12.93 -9.05 15.55
N ALA A 411 -11.92 -9.44 14.77
CA ALA A 411 -11.86 -9.14 13.34
C ALA A 411 -13.04 -9.79 12.59
N VAL A 412 -13.32 -11.07 12.83
CA VAL A 412 -14.47 -11.78 12.23
C VAL A 412 -15.80 -11.17 12.66
N LEU A 413 -15.98 -10.83 13.94
CA LEU A 413 -17.20 -10.16 14.41
C LEU A 413 -17.36 -8.78 13.76
N THR A 414 -16.28 -8.01 13.64
CA THR A 414 -16.29 -6.70 12.99
C THR A 414 -16.66 -6.83 11.51
N LEU A 415 -16.09 -7.82 10.82
CA LEU A 415 -16.43 -8.13 9.42
C LEU A 415 -17.92 -8.43 9.28
N VAL A 416 -18.45 -9.39 10.05
CA VAL A 416 -19.87 -9.79 9.97
C VAL A 416 -20.81 -8.63 10.30
N ILE A 417 -20.54 -7.89 11.38
CA ILE A 417 -21.37 -6.75 11.79
C ILE A 417 -21.36 -5.67 10.71
N SER A 418 -20.17 -5.31 10.19
CA SER A 418 -20.05 -4.29 9.15
C SER A 418 -20.77 -4.73 7.88
N THR A 419 -20.63 -5.98 7.45
CA THR A 419 -21.37 -6.54 6.31
C THR A 419 -22.88 -6.41 6.47
N VAL A 420 -23.44 -6.72 7.64
CA VAL A 420 -24.88 -6.59 7.89
C VAL A 420 -25.32 -5.13 7.83
N PHE A 421 -24.58 -4.21 8.44
CA PHE A 421 -24.92 -2.79 8.39
C PHE A 421 -24.79 -2.20 6.98
N VAL A 422 -23.76 -2.60 6.21
CA VAL A 422 -23.62 -2.21 4.80
C VAL A 422 -24.83 -2.71 4.02
N ALA A 423 -25.22 -3.97 4.17
CA ALA A 423 -26.37 -4.53 3.47
C ALA A 423 -27.68 -3.77 3.78
N LEU A 424 -27.96 -3.50 5.07
CA LEU A 424 -29.15 -2.74 5.46
C LEU A 424 -29.14 -1.30 4.94
N CYS A 425 -28.00 -0.61 4.98
CA CYS A 425 -27.90 0.74 4.43
C CYS A 425 -28.00 0.73 2.89
N ALA A 426 -27.43 -0.28 2.24
CA ALA A 426 -27.47 -0.43 0.79
C ALA A 426 -28.88 -0.72 0.28
N GLU A 427 -29.66 -1.56 0.96
CA GLU A 427 -31.08 -1.83 0.67
C GLU A 427 -31.87 -0.50 0.63
N PHE A 428 -31.84 0.27 1.72
CA PHE A 428 -32.57 1.54 1.78
C PHE A 428 -32.01 2.63 0.85
N MET A 429 -30.73 2.57 0.52
CA MET A 429 -30.12 3.46 -0.47
C MET A 429 -30.64 3.14 -1.87
N VAL A 430 -30.64 1.86 -2.27
CA VAL A 430 -31.11 1.39 -3.59
C VAL A 430 -32.60 1.69 -3.76
N ASP A 431 -33.44 1.38 -2.76
CA ASP A 431 -34.87 1.69 -2.75
C ASP A 431 -35.18 3.18 -2.98
N SER A 432 -34.23 4.06 -2.63
CA SER A 432 -34.38 5.51 -2.74
C SER A 432 -33.88 6.07 -4.08
N ILE A 433 -33.27 5.26 -4.96
CA ILE A 433 -32.70 5.72 -6.24
C ILE A 433 -33.79 6.25 -7.16
N ASP A 434 -34.91 5.53 -7.33
CA ASP A 434 -36.03 5.96 -8.17
C ASP A 434 -36.56 7.34 -7.78
N ALA A 435 -36.65 7.61 -6.49
CA ALA A 435 -37.10 8.90 -6.00
C ALA A 435 -36.07 10.02 -6.28
N LEU A 436 -34.78 9.69 -6.32
CA LEU A 436 -33.72 10.63 -6.69
C LEU A 436 -33.74 10.98 -8.19
N THR A 437 -34.04 9.99 -9.03
CA THR A 437 -34.02 10.12 -10.50
C THR A 437 -35.32 10.69 -11.05
N THR A 438 -36.45 10.46 -10.39
CA THR A 438 -37.75 11.03 -10.79
C THR A 438 -38.00 12.44 -10.26
N GLN A 439 -37.50 12.78 -9.07
CA GLN A 439 -37.67 14.12 -8.47
C GLN A 439 -36.52 15.07 -8.79
N GLY A 440 -35.34 14.52 -9.12
CA GLY A 440 -34.13 15.28 -9.43
C GLY A 440 -33.84 15.34 -10.93
N HIS A 441 -32.99 16.29 -11.33
CA HIS A 441 -32.42 16.36 -12.69
C HIS A 441 -31.26 15.36 -12.90
N ILE A 442 -31.22 14.26 -12.14
CA ILE A 442 -30.08 13.32 -12.11
C ILE A 442 -30.50 12.00 -12.74
N SER A 443 -29.79 11.55 -13.77
CA SER A 443 -30.06 10.27 -14.41
C SER A 443 -29.58 9.08 -13.57
N GLU A 444 -30.23 7.92 -13.70
CA GLU A 444 -29.75 6.64 -13.13
C GLU A 444 -28.30 6.36 -13.53
N THR A 445 -27.94 6.71 -14.76
CA THR A 445 -26.56 6.58 -15.26
C THR A 445 -25.60 7.45 -14.48
N PHE A 446 -25.95 8.70 -14.12
CA PHE A 446 -25.07 9.53 -13.29
C PHE A 446 -24.95 8.98 -11.86
N VAL A 447 -26.06 8.50 -11.28
CA VAL A 447 -26.06 7.88 -9.94
C VAL A 447 -25.13 6.67 -9.92
N GLY A 448 -25.32 5.74 -10.86
CA GLY A 448 -24.50 4.54 -10.94
C GLY A 448 -23.05 4.82 -11.35
N LEU A 449 -22.82 5.59 -12.42
CA LEU A 449 -21.47 5.77 -12.96
C LEU A 449 -20.56 6.65 -12.08
N ILE A 450 -21.14 7.63 -11.35
CA ILE A 450 -20.37 8.62 -10.59
C ILE A 450 -20.59 8.50 -9.08
N LEU A 451 -21.84 8.48 -8.60
CA LEU A 451 -22.10 8.59 -7.16
C LEU A 451 -21.79 7.30 -6.39
N LEU A 452 -22.34 6.16 -6.81
CA LEU A 452 -22.17 4.89 -6.09
C LEU A 452 -20.69 4.45 -5.96
N PRO A 453 -19.86 4.54 -7.01
CA PRO A 453 -18.42 4.21 -6.96
C PRO A 453 -17.63 4.95 -5.90
N ILE A 454 -17.98 6.22 -5.66
CA ILE A 454 -17.28 7.05 -4.68
C ILE A 454 -17.48 6.46 -3.28
N VAL A 455 -18.66 5.95 -2.97
CA VAL A 455 -18.97 5.42 -1.64
C VAL A 455 -18.42 4.03 -1.40
N GLY A 456 -18.60 3.13 -2.36
CA GLY A 456 -18.07 1.76 -2.24
C GLY A 456 -16.56 1.76 -2.02
N ASN A 457 -15.87 2.57 -2.83
CA ASN A 457 -14.42 2.55 -2.87
C ASN A 457 -13.76 3.63 -1.97
N ALA A 458 -14.52 4.50 -1.29
CA ALA A 458 -13.96 5.64 -0.53
C ALA A 458 -12.83 5.24 0.45
N ALA A 459 -13.00 4.10 1.12
CA ALA A 459 -12.01 3.57 2.05
C ALA A 459 -10.72 3.17 1.33
N GLU A 460 -10.83 2.45 0.21
CA GLU A 460 -9.71 2.03 -0.63
C GLU A 460 -9.00 3.26 -1.25
N HIS A 461 -9.75 4.30 -1.59
CA HIS A 461 -9.19 5.56 -2.10
C HIS A 461 -8.29 6.20 -1.05
N ALA A 462 -8.77 6.28 0.18
CA ALA A 462 -8.03 6.90 1.27
C ALA A 462 -6.75 6.12 1.61
N THR A 463 -6.80 4.78 1.60
CA THR A 463 -5.61 3.95 1.84
C THR A 463 -4.61 4.07 0.69
N ALA A 464 -5.05 3.97 -0.57
CA ALA A 464 -4.19 4.11 -1.74
C ALA A 464 -3.46 5.45 -1.76
N VAL A 465 -4.16 6.56 -1.51
CA VAL A 465 -3.58 7.90 -1.47
C VAL A 465 -2.59 8.04 -0.32
N THR A 466 -2.92 7.52 0.87
CA THR A 466 -2.02 7.55 2.03
C THR A 466 -0.72 6.80 1.75
N VAL A 467 -0.83 5.64 1.11
CA VAL A 467 0.30 4.79 0.71
C VAL A 467 1.14 5.46 -0.39
N ALA A 468 0.51 6.12 -1.35
CA ALA A 468 1.20 6.93 -2.37
C ALA A 468 1.98 8.11 -1.75
N CYS A 469 1.42 8.78 -0.74
CA CYS A 469 2.09 9.85 0.02
C CYS A 469 3.33 9.34 0.80
N LYS A 470 3.34 8.05 1.17
CA LYS A 470 4.48 7.35 1.78
C LYS A 470 5.50 6.82 0.76
N ASP A 471 5.36 7.18 -0.52
CA ASP A 471 6.20 6.71 -1.63
C ASP A 471 6.11 5.24 -1.98
N LYS A 472 5.05 4.57 -1.57
CA LYS A 472 4.84 3.16 -1.90
C LYS A 472 3.92 3.06 -3.11
N MET A 473 4.36 3.62 -4.25
CA MET A 473 3.52 3.74 -5.44
C MET A 473 3.11 2.39 -6.02
N ASP A 474 3.93 1.34 -5.90
CA ASP A 474 3.54 -0.03 -6.29
C ASP A 474 2.27 -0.50 -5.58
N LEU A 475 2.20 -0.26 -4.28
CA LEU A 475 1.05 -0.65 -3.45
C LEU A 475 -0.17 0.19 -3.83
N ALA A 476 0.00 1.50 -4.07
CA ALA A 476 -1.10 2.38 -4.46
C ALA A 476 -1.67 2.01 -5.85
N ILE A 477 -0.82 1.74 -6.83
CA ILE A 477 -1.22 1.25 -8.16
C ILE A 477 -1.84 -0.14 -8.04
N GLY A 478 -1.26 -1.01 -7.21
CA GLY A 478 -1.80 -2.33 -6.91
C GLY A 478 -3.22 -2.29 -6.36
N VAL A 479 -3.51 -1.34 -5.45
CA VAL A 479 -4.87 -1.12 -4.94
C VAL A 479 -5.80 -0.64 -6.06
N ALA A 480 -5.43 0.40 -6.81
CA ALA A 480 -6.30 1.00 -7.83
C ALA A 480 -6.54 0.08 -9.06
N VAL A 481 -5.47 -0.39 -9.71
CA VAL A 481 -5.55 -1.26 -10.90
C VAL A 481 -6.00 -2.66 -10.50
N GLY A 482 -5.54 -3.16 -9.36
CA GLY A 482 -5.93 -4.48 -8.84
C GLY A 482 -7.42 -4.57 -8.56
N SER A 483 -7.99 -3.59 -7.83
CA SER A 483 -9.43 -3.50 -7.58
C SER A 483 -10.22 -3.43 -8.89
N SER A 484 -9.81 -2.58 -9.85
CA SER A 484 -10.45 -2.49 -11.17
C SER A 484 -10.47 -3.82 -11.93
N MET A 485 -9.34 -4.54 -11.93
CA MET A 485 -9.21 -5.86 -12.55
C MET A 485 -10.06 -6.92 -11.85
N GLN A 486 -10.15 -6.90 -10.52
CA GLN A 486 -11.04 -7.79 -9.77
C GLN A 486 -12.50 -7.51 -10.08
N ILE A 487 -12.91 -6.24 -10.21
CA ILE A 487 -14.26 -5.90 -10.61
C ILE A 487 -14.55 -6.46 -12.02
N ALA A 488 -13.61 -6.33 -12.96
CA ALA A 488 -13.80 -6.76 -14.34
C ALA A 488 -13.80 -8.29 -14.53
N LEU A 489 -12.91 -9.00 -13.82
CA LEU A 489 -12.68 -10.44 -14.00
C LEU A 489 -13.40 -11.32 -12.98
N LEU A 490 -13.80 -10.77 -11.83
CA LEU A 490 -14.51 -11.50 -10.77
C LEU A 490 -15.91 -10.93 -10.54
N VAL A 491 -16.05 -9.69 -10.10
CA VAL A 491 -17.34 -9.16 -9.60
C VAL A 491 -18.39 -9.12 -10.70
N LEU A 492 -18.06 -8.50 -11.84
CA LEU A 492 -18.97 -8.38 -12.97
C LEU A 492 -19.44 -9.74 -13.52
N PRO A 493 -18.55 -10.68 -13.89
CA PRO A 493 -19.01 -11.97 -14.38
C PRO A 493 -19.72 -12.81 -13.30
N LEU A 494 -19.35 -12.65 -12.02
CA LEU A 494 -20.05 -13.31 -10.92
C LEU A 494 -21.50 -12.80 -10.79
N ILE A 495 -21.73 -11.49 -10.88
CA ILE A 495 -23.07 -10.90 -10.83
C ILE A 495 -23.94 -11.41 -11.98
N ILE A 496 -23.38 -11.62 -13.18
CA ILE A 496 -24.12 -12.18 -14.32
C ILE A 496 -24.47 -13.65 -14.09
N VAL A 497 -23.57 -14.43 -13.49
CA VAL A 497 -23.87 -15.82 -13.11
C VAL A 497 -24.94 -15.86 -12.00
N ILE A 498 -24.90 -14.94 -11.05
CA ILE A 498 -25.95 -14.80 -10.01
C ILE A 498 -27.29 -14.43 -10.65
N GLY A 499 -27.33 -13.44 -11.54
CA GLY A 499 -28.55 -13.05 -12.27
C GLY A 499 -29.12 -14.21 -13.09
N TRP A 500 -28.26 -14.97 -13.77
CA TRP A 500 -28.65 -16.19 -14.46
C TRP A 500 -29.24 -17.23 -13.50
N GLY A 501 -28.64 -17.44 -12.33
CA GLY A 501 -29.16 -18.33 -11.29
C GLY A 501 -30.49 -17.88 -10.70
N MET A 502 -30.77 -16.58 -10.69
CA MET A 502 -32.04 -15.97 -10.27
C MET A 502 -33.12 -15.99 -11.36
N GLY A 503 -32.77 -16.38 -12.60
CA GLY A 503 -33.68 -16.33 -13.74
C GLY A 503 -33.87 -14.94 -14.35
N ASN A 504 -32.98 -13.99 -14.03
CA ASN A 504 -32.96 -12.67 -14.65
C ASN A 504 -32.14 -12.73 -15.96
N ASP A 505 -32.83 -12.62 -17.09
CA ASP A 505 -32.22 -12.65 -18.42
C ASP A 505 -31.64 -11.28 -18.85
N ASP A 506 -32.00 -10.20 -18.14
CA ASP A 506 -31.61 -8.82 -18.47
C ASP A 506 -30.19 -8.47 -17.97
N MET A 507 -29.74 -9.10 -16.89
CA MET A 507 -28.38 -8.95 -16.37
C MET A 507 -27.35 -9.59 -17.34
N THR A 508 -26.77 -8.75 -18.20
CA THR A 508 -25.89 -9.16 -19.30
C THR A 508 -24.60 -8.32 -19.34
N LEU A 509 -23.66 -8.69 -20.23
CA LEU A 509 -22.48 -7.88 -20.57
C LEU A 509 -22.79 -6.85 -21.66
N TYR A 510 -24.06 -6.65 -21.98
CA TYR A 510 -24.48 -5.58 -22.87
C TYR A 510 -24.57 -4.29 -22.07
N PHE A 511 -23.60 -3.42 -22.31
CA PHE A 511 -23.52 -2.12 -21.68
C PHE A 511 -23.84 -1.01 -22.67
N ASP A 512 -24.16 0.15 -22.13
CA ASP A 512 -24.29 1.35 -22.95
C ASP A 512 -22.94 1.69 -23.62
N ALA A 513 -22.97 1.96 -24.93
CA ALA A 513 -21.78 2.25 -25.72
C ALA A 513 -20.98 3.44 -25.16
N PHE A 514 -21.64 4.46 -24.62
CA PHE A 514 -20.98 5.58 -23.95
C PHE A 514 -20.08 5.10 -22.81
N GLN A 515 -20.60 4.23 -21.93
CA GLN A 515 -19.87 3.72 -20.78
C GLN A 515 -18.71 2.81 -21.18
N VAL A 516 -18.91 1.95 -22.18
CA VAL A 516 -17.86 1.06 -22.70
C VAL A 516 -16.73 1.86 -23.34
N ILE A 517 -17.04 2.89 -24.14
CA ILE A 517 -16.04 3.75 -24.76
C ILE A 517 -15.24 4.50 -23.70
N LEU A 518 -15.91 5.07 -22.69
CA LEU A 518 -15.24 5.77 -21.59
C LEU A 518 -14.28 4.85 -20.82
N LEU A 519 -14.75 3.65 -20.47
CA LEU A 519 -13.94 2.65 -19.78
C LEU A 519 -12.75 2.23 -20.62
N PHE A 520 -12.94 1.96 -21.91
CA PHE A 520 -11.86 1.57 -22.81
C PHE A 520 -10.80 2.66 -22.95
N VAL A 521 -11.21 3.93 -23.13
CA VAL A 521 -10.29 5.07 -23.18
C VAL A 521 -9.54 5.23 -21.86
N ALA A 522 -10.22 5.11 -20.72
CA ALA A 522 -9.60 5.19 -19.40
C ALA A 522 -8.53 4.11 -19.19
N VAL A 523 -8.83 2.86 -19.57
CA VAL A 523 -7.89 1.74 -19.46
C VAL A 523 -6.67 1.95 -20.37
N LEU A 524 -6.87 2.40 -21.62
CA LEU A 524 -5.76 2.70 -22.52
C LEU A 524 -4.86 3.81 -21.98
N LEU A 525 -5.47 4.88 -21.46
CA LEU A 525 -4.75 6.01 -20.91
C LEU A 525 -3.94 5.59 -19.67
N VAL A 526 -4.54 4.85 -18.75
CA VAL A 526 -3.82 4.34 -17.57
C VAL A 526 -2.70 3.39 -17.97
N ASN A 527 -2.94 2.47 -18.90
CA ASN A 527 -1.91 1.55 -19.37
C ASN A 527 -0.73 2.29 -20.03
N TYR A 528 -1.00 3.40 -20.73
CA TYR A 528 0.04 4.27 -21.27
C TYR A 528 0.81 5.00 -20.17
N LEU A 529 0.11 5.57 -19.19
CA LEU A 529 0.74 6.33 -18.09
C LEU A 529 1.61 5.47 -17.19
N ILE A 530 1.25 4.20 -16.97
CA ILE A 530 2.06 3.34 -16.10
C ILE A 530 3.21 2.62 -16.84
N ALA A 531 3.28 2.75 -18.17
CA ALA A 531 4.20 1.97 -18.99
C ALA A 531 5.68 2.32 -18.76
N ASP A 532 5.98 3.57 -18.41
CA ASP A 532 7.34 4.05 -18.21
C ASP A 532 7.86 3.83 -16.77
N GLY A 533 7.03 3.29 -15.87
CA GLY A 533 7.38 2.99 -14.48
C GLY A 533 7.53 4.23 -13.59
N LYS A 534 7.09 5.41 -14.06
CA LYS A 534 7.23 6.68 -13.35
C LYS A 534 5.91 7.42 -13.28
N SER A 535 5.79 8.30 -12.30
CA SER A 535 4.64 9.19 -12.20
C SER A 535 5.01 10.56 -11.64
N HIS A 536 4.25 11.59 -12.01
CA HIS A 536 4.39 12.94 -11.46
C HIS A 536 3.03 13.62 -11.22
N TRP A 537 3.01 14.66 -10.39
CA TRP A 537 1.76 15.31 -9.95
C TRP A 537 0.86 15.81 -11.08
N LEU A 538 1.44 16.20 -12.23
CA LEU A 538 0.67 16.68 -13.39
C LEU A 538 -0.14 15.56 -14.06
N GLU A 539 0.36 14.32 -14.10
CA GLU A 539 -0.41 13.17 -14.58
C GLU A 539 -1.59 12.90 -13.65
N GLY A 540 -1.37 13.08 -12.34
CA GLY A 540 -2.44 13.01 -11.35
C GLY A 540 -3.55 14.02 -11.61
N VAL A 541 -3.19 15.28 -11.91
CA VAL A 541 -4.16 16.31 -12.29
C VAL A 541 -4.89 15.94 -13.58
N LEU A 542 -4.18 15.46 -14.61
CA LEU A 542 -4.80 15.08 -15.88
C LEU A 542 -5.82 13.95 -15.71
N LEU A 543 -5.50 12.93 -14.90
CA LEU A 543 -6.40 11.84 -14.57
C LEU A 543 -7.66 12.32 -13.81
N MET A 544 -7.48 13.16 -12.80
CA MET A 544 -8.61 13.74 -12.05
C MET A 544 -9.49 14.64 -12.96
N MET A 545 -8.88 15.45 -13.82
CA MET A 545 -9.61 16.29 -14.77
C MET A 545 -10.36 15.46 -15.81
N MET A 546 -9.79 14.35 -16.28
CA MET A 546 -10.50 13.41 -17.15
C MET A 546 -11.72 12.82 -16.45
N TYR A 547 -11.60 12.39 -15.19
CA TYR A 547 -12.74 11.91 -14.41
C TYR A 547 -13.82 12.98 -14.23
N LEU A 548 -13.44 14.24 -13.97
CA LEU A 548 -14.40 15.36 -13.88
C LEU A 548 -15.10 15.64 -15.22
N ILE A 549 -14.37 15.60 -16.34
CA ILE A 549 -14.96 15.75 -17.69
C ILE A 549 -15.97 14.62 -17.93
N ILE A 550 -15.64 13.38 -17.56
CA ILE A 550 -16.55 12.24 -17.64
C ILE A 550 -17.79 12.45 -16.77
N ALA A 551 -17.63 12.93 -15.53
CA ALA A 551 -18.75 13.23 -14.66
C ALA A 551 -19.69 14.31 -15.24
N VAL A 552 -19.12 15.37 -15.82
CA VAL A 552 -19.90 16.40 -16.52
C VAL A 552 -20.59 15.81 -17.76
N ALA A 553 -19.92 14.98 -18.55
CA ALA A 553 -20.53 14.32 -19.70
C ALA A 553 -21.69 13.40 -19.29
N ALA A 554 -21.51 12.63 -18.22
CA ALA A 554 -22.54 11.76 -17.66
C ALA A 554 -23.75 12.54 -17.10
N TRP A 555 -23.54 13.75 -16.58
CA TRP A 555 -24.62 14.63 -16.12
C TRP A 555 -25.56 15.04 -17.25
N PHE A 556 -25.02 15.25 -18.47
CA PHE A 556 -25.81 15.59 -19.65
C PHE A 556 -26.21 14.36 -20.48
N TYR A 557 -25.85 13.15 -20.06
CA TYR A 557 -26.19 11.93 -20.78
C TYR A 557 -27.67 11.58 -20.53
N PRO A 558 -28.51 11.50 -21.58
CA PRO A 558 -29.95 11.31 -21.42
C PRO A 558 -30.25 9.94 -20.79
N SER A 559 -31.23 9.89 -19.89
CA SER A 559 -31.77 8.61 -19.42
C SER A 559 -32.57 7.96 -20.56
N LYS A 560 -32.46 6.63 -20.71
CA LYS A 560 -33.22 5.85 -21.72
C LYS A 560 -34.75 6.01 -21.62
N THR A 561 -35.25 6.66 -20.56
CA THR A 561 -36.65 6.95 -20.28
C THR A 561 -37.17 8.27 -20.87
N GLU A 562 -36.33 9.13 -21.46
CA GLU A 562 -36.85 10.27 -22.22
C GLU A 562 -37.33 9.81 -23.61
N PRO A 563 -38.62 10.00 -23.95
CA PRO A 563 -39.05 9.82 -25.33
C PRO A 563 -38.25 10.79 -26.20
N SER A 564 -37.69 10.26 -27.29
CA SER A 564 -36.95 11.05 -28.28
C SER A 564 -37.81 12.24 -28.69
N ALA A 565 -37.37 13.45 -28.35
CA ALA A 565 -38.02 14.69 -28.73
C ALA A 565 -37.79 15.03 -30.21
#